data_AF-A0A9D5RQC8-F1
#
_entry.id   AF-A0A9D5RQC8-F1
#
_cell.length_a   1.000
_cell.length_b   1.000
_cell.length_c   1.000
_cell.angle_alpha   90.00
_cell.angle_beta   90.00
_cell.angle_gamma   90.00
#
_symmetry.space_group_name_H-M   'P 1'
#
loop_
_entity.id
_entity.type
_entity.pdbx_description
1 polymer ?
#
loop_
_entity_poly.entity_id
_entity_poly.type
_entity_poly.pdbx_seq_one_letter_code
_entity_poly.pdbx_strand_id
1 'polypeptide(L)'
;MGRAYIGYSEAMNEMGESASDMDFRLFSMTGDENIPVFYVDAAAINAKISDKKRALALDLLNIITGTDALTRAIANDSDPQYLLAARYSIYDALKSDYPIYKDLKNVASVPDAFVFRIKPDGNDYLEEAEKNKDAMLPLMK
;
A
#
# COMPACT_ATOMS: atom_id res chain seq x y z
N MET A 1 8.96 -17.60 12.73
CA MET A 1 7.95 -17.64 11.66
C MET A 1 7.57 -16.21 11.34
N GLY A 2 8.27 -15.57 10.41
CA GLY A 2 7.97 -14.20 9.97
C GLY A 2 7.56 -14.24 8.52
N ARG A 3 6.25 -14.33 8.25
CA ARG A 3 5.74 -14.02 6.92
C ARG A 3 5.63 -12.50 6.88
N ALA A 4 6.49 -11.85 6.10
CA ALA A 4 6.27 -10.46 5.72
C ALA A 4 4.95 -10.42 4.92
N TYR A 5 3.86 -10.09 5.59
CA TYR A 5 2.54 -10.04 4.97
C TYR A 5 2.47 -8.73 4.18
N ILE A 6 2.81 -8.81 2.89
CA ILE A 6 2.42 -7.78 1.92
C ILE A 6 0.89 -7.87 1.82
N GLY A 7 0.19 -6.75 2.01
CA GLY A 7 -1.27 -6.73 1.99
C GLY A 7 -1.95 -7.16 3.30
N TYR A 8 -1.32 -6.97 4.46
CA TYR A 8 -1.98 -7.25 5.75
C TYR A 8 -3.30 -6.50 5.92
N SER A 9 -3.34 -5.22 5.55
CA SER A 9 -4.59 -4.46 5.62
C SER A 9 -5.61 -4.96 4.61
N GLU A 10 -5.20 -5.40 3.41
CA GLU A 10 -6.11 -5.97 2.40
C GLU A 10 -6.72 -7.31 2.83
N ALA A 11 -5.96 -8.16 3.53
CA ALA A 11 -6.44 -9.44 4.06
C ALA A 11 -7.59 -9.26 5.08
N MET A 12 -7.78 -8.06 5.61
CA MET A 12 -8.90 -7.74 6.49
C MET A 12 -10.26 -7.84 5.81
N ASN A 13 -10.31 -7.66 4.49
CA ASN A 13 -11.56 -7.82 3.75
C ASN A 13 -12.10 -9.26 3.85
N GLU A 14 -11.23 -10.25 4.08
CA GLU A 14 -11.63 -11.64 4.31
C GLU A 14 -12.12 -11.91 5.75
N MET A 15 -11.97 -10.94 6.65
CA MET A 15 -12.28 -11.10 8.08
C MET A 15 -13.70 -10.68 8.46
N GLY A 16 -14.41 -9.99 7.56
CA GLY A 16 -15.77 -9.50 7.79
C GLY A 16 -15.89 -8.67 9.07
N GLU A 17 -16.92 -8.93 9.87
CA GLU A 17 -17.24 -8.18 11.09
C GLU A 17 -16.13 -8.19 12.14
N SER A 18 -15.24 -9.20 12.15
CA SER A 18 -14.14 -9.28 13.13
C SER A 18 -12.98 -8.31 12.83
N ALA A 19 -13.00 -7.63 11.68
CA ALA A 19 -12.00 -6.64 11.30
C ALA A 19 -11.91 -5.47 12.31
N SER A 20 -13.03 -5.09 12.94
CA SER A 20 -13.09 -3.98 13.90
C SER A 20 -12.50 -4.29 15.27
N ASP A 21 -12.29 -5.57 15.59
CA ASP A 21 -11.82 -6.02 16.91
C ASP A 21 -10.29 -6.20 16.96
N MET A 22 -9.58 -5.82 15.90
CA MET A 22 -8.14 -5.99 15.77
C MET A 22 -7.36 -4.73 16.12
N ASP A 23 -6.22 -4.92 16.79
CA ASP A 23 -5.21 -3.88 16.99
C ASP A 23 -4.10 -3.97 15.93
N PHE A 24 -3.66 -2.81 15.43
CA PHE A 24 -2.66 -2.71 14.38
C PHE A 24 -1.41 -2.03 14.87
N ARG A 25 -0.25 -2.59 14.51
CA ARG A 25 1.03 -1.91 14.66
C ARG A 25 2.01 -2.36 13.59
N LEU A 26 2.96 -1.49 13.29
CA LEU A 26 4.13 -1.82 12.49
C LEU A 26 5.10 -2.65 13.33
N PHE A 27 5.75 -3.64 12.70
CA PHE A 27 6.74 -4.50 13.34
C PHE A 27 8.08 -4.36 12.61
N SER A 28 9.18 -4.28 13.39
CA SER A 28 10.54 -4.37 12.85
C SER A 28 10.85 -5.82 12.48
N MET A 29 11.60 -5.99 11.39
CA MET A 29 12.19 -7.30 11.02
C MET A 29 13.47 -7.61 11.80
N THR A 30 14.05 -6.62 12.49
CA THR A 30 15.25 -6.77 13.32
C THR A 30 14.92 -6.45 14.78
N GLY A 31 15.87 -6.73 15.69
CA GLY A 31 15.77 -6.29 17.09
C GLY A 31 15.99 -4.79 17.30
N ASP A 32 16.34 -4.07 16.23
CA ASP A 32 16.65 -2.64 16.25
C ASP A 32 15.41 -1.78 15.91
N GLU A 33 15.61 -0.46 15.86
CA GLU A 33 14.60 0.54 15.52
C GLU A 33 13.89 0.19 14.19
N ASN A 34 12.56 0.27 14.20
CA ASN A 34 11.74 -0.04 13.03
C ASN A 34 11.89 1.07 11.98
N ILE A 35 12.22 0.70 10.75
CA ILE A 35 12.17 1.59 9.59
C ILE A 35 10.91 1.26 8.80
N PRO A 36 9.83 2.07 8.87
CA PRO A 36 8.61 1.81 8.15
C PRO A 36 8.84 1.91 6.64
N VAL A 37 8.58 0.81 5.93
CA VAL A 37 8.72 0.76 4.47
C VAL A 37 7.39 0.31 3.87
N PHE A 38 6.86 1.10 2.94
CA PHE A 38 5.58 0.86 2.28
C PHE A 38 5.75 0.59 0.80
N TYR A 39 5.01 -0.40 0.29
CA TYR A 39 4.78 -0.54 -1.15
C TYR A 39 3.79 0.52 -1.59
N VAL A 40 4.01 1.11 -2.78
CA VAL A 40 3.15 2.16 -3.34
C VAL A 40 2.81 1.82 -4.77
N ASP A 41 1.52 1.65 -5.02
CA ASP A 41 0.97 1.63 -6.37
C ASP A 41 0.82 3.05 -6.88
N ALA A 42 1.63 3.40 -7.87
CA ALA A 42 1.66 4.74 -8.45
C ALA A 42 1.11 4.73 -9.89
N ALA A 43 0.24 5.69 -10.19
CA ALA A 43 -0.18 5.92 -11.56
C ALA A 43 0.81 6.84 -12.29
N ALA A 44 1.13 6.52 -13.54
CA ALA A 44 2.06 7.28 -14.36
C ALA A 44 1.56 7.40 -15.81
N ILE A 45 2.04 8.42 -16.52
CA ILE A 45 1.71 8.65 -17.93
C ILE A 45 2.85 8.12 -18.80
N ASN A 46 2.50 7.38 -19.84
CA ASN A 46 3.48 6.90 -20.82
C ASN A 46 4.20 8.08 -21.49
N ALA A 47 5.53 8.10 -21.40
CA ALA A 47 6.36 9.17 -21.96
C ALA A 47 6.23 9.33 -23.49
N LYS A 48 5.77 8.30 -24.21
CA LYS A 48 5.56 8.32 -25.66
C LYS A 48 4.19 8.87 -26.09
N ILE A 49 3.37 9.33 -25.15
CA ILE A 49 2.06 9.89 -25.48
C ILE A 49 2.21 11.13 -26.37
N SER A 50 1.36 11.26 -27.39
CA SER A 50 1.34 12.46 -28.24
C SER A 50 0.95 13.69 -27.44
N ASP A 51 1.51 14.86 -27.76
CA ASP A 51 1.19 16.13 -27.09
C ASP A 51 -0.30 16.45 -27.08
N LYS A 52 -1.00 16.14 -28.18
CA LYS A 52 -2.46 16.32 -28.30
C LYS A 52 -3.28 15.57 -27.25
N LYS A 53 -2.75 14.45 -26.72
CA LYS A 53 -3.42 13.60 -25.72
C LYS A 53 -2.86 13.78 -24.31
N ARG A 54 -1.77 14.54 -24.16
CA ARG A 54 -1.07 14.68 -22.87
C ARG A 54 -1.94 15.35 -21.81
N ALA A 55 -2.69 16.40 -22.18
CA ALA A 55 -3.63 17.07 -21.28
C ALA A 55 -4.70 16.10 -20.77
N LEU A 56 -5.35 15.36 -21.68
CA LEU A 56 -6.37 14.38 -21.32
C LEU A 56 -5.82 13.26 -20.41
N ALA A 57 -4.58 12.82 -20.63
CA ALA A 57 -3.93 11.83 -19.77
C ALA A 57 -3.64 12.37 -18.36
N LEU A 58 -3.28 13.66 -18.24
CA LEU A 58 -3.14 14.32 -16.94
C LEU A 58 -4.48 14.44 -16.23
N ASP A 59 -5.54 14.77 -16.95
CA ASP A 59 -6.90 14.83 -16.38
C ASP A 59 -7.33 13.46 -15.87
N LEU A 60 -7.13 12.40 -16.67
CA LEU A 60 -7.42 11.04 -16.25
C LEU A 60 -6.58 10.64 -15.02
N LEU A 61 -5.29 10.96 -15.01
CA LEU A 61 -4.41 10.67 -13.88
C LEU A 61 -4.94 11.33 -12.59
N ASN A 62 -5.35 12.59 -12.67
CA ASN A 62 -5.92 13.31 -11.54
C ASN A 62 -7.26 12.71 -11.08
N ILE A 63 -8.09 12.23 -12.02
CA ILE A 63 -9.36 11.55 -11.70
C ILE A 63 -9.09 10.25 -10.95
N ILE A 64 -8.24 9.36 -11.49
CA ILE A 64 -8.03 8.02 -10.91
C ILE A 64 -7.26 8.07 -9.58
N THR A 65 -6.46 9.13 -9.35
CA THR A 65 -5.75 9.37 -8.09
C THR A 65 -6.45 10.39 -7.17
N GLY A 66 -7.64 10.83 -7.57
CA GLY A 66 -8.45 11.79 -6.84
C GLY A 66 -9.10 11.17 -5.61
N THR A 67 -9.32 11.99 -4.57
CA THR A 67 -9.93 11.56 -3.31
C THR A 67 -11.28 10.87 -3.53
N ASP A 68 -12.16 11.44 -4.35
CA ASP A 68 -13.51 10.89 -4.53
C ASP A 68 -13.53 9.54 -5.26
N ALA A 69 -12.64 9.35 -6.24
CA ALA A 69 -12.53 8.09 -6.97
C ALA A 69 -11.96 7.00 -6.06
N LEU A 70 -10.85 7.30 -5.37
CA LEU A 70 -10.21 6.35 -4.47
C LEU A 70 -11.08 6.03 -3.24
N THR A 71 -11.77 7.02 -2.66
CA THR A 71 -12.67 6.77 -1.52
C THR A 71 -13.77 5.77 -1.90
N ARG A 72 -14.38 5.93 -3.07
CA ARG A 72 -15.41 4.99 -3.56
C ARG A 72 -14.83 3.60 -3.85
N ALA A 73 -13.66 3.54 -4.50
CA ALA A 73 -13.00 2.28 -4.79
C ALA A 73 -12.64 1.51 -3.51
N ILE A 74 -12.15 2.22 -2.49
CA ILE A 74 -11.72 1.65 -1.22
C ILE A 74 -12.89 1.27 -0.33
N ALA A 75 -13.94 2.10 -0.26
CA ALA A 75 -15.12 1.82 0.57
C ALA A 75 -15.83 0.54 0.15
N ASN A 76 -15.95 0.30 -1.17
CA ASN A 76 -16.66 -0.83 -1.77
C ASN A 76 -18.12 -0.98 -1.27
N ASP A 77 -18.97 -1.73 -1.98
CA ASP A 77 -20.41 -1.79 -1.66
C ASP A 77 -20.77 -2.81 -0.57
N SER A 78 -19.85 -3.73 -0.22
CA SER A 78 -20.06 -4.77 0.80
C SER A 78 -19.23 -4.52 2.06
N ASP A 79 -17.91 -4.53 1.91
CA ASP A 79 -16.92 -4.33 2.96
C ASP A 79 -15.75 -3.54 2.36
N PRO A 80 -15.15 -2.60 3.12
CA PRO A 80 -14.06 -1.81 2.62
C PRO A 80 -12.85 -2.69 2.33
N GLN A 81 -12.09 -2.32 1.30
CA GLN A 81 -10.89 -3.06 0.92
C GLN A 81 -9.75 -2.90 1.91
N TYR A 82 -9.90 -2.03 2.92
CA TYR A 82 -8.91 -1.73 3.95
C TYR A 82 -7.54 -1.33 3.38
N LEU A 83 -7.49 -0.85 2.14
CA LEU A 83 -6.30 -0.33 1.48
C LEU A 83 -5.79 0.93 2.17
N LEU A 84 -4.47 1.04 2.30
CA LEU A 84 -3.80 2.25 2.76
C LEU A 84 -3.80 3.29 1.64
N ALA A 85 -4.61 4.33 1.79
CA ALA A 85 -4.65 5.44 0.86
C ALA A 85 -3.43 6.36 1.01
N ALA A 86 -2.95 6.93 -0.10
CA ALA A 86 -1.86 7.92 -0.08
C ALA A 86 -2.30 9.33 0.37
N ARG A 87 -3.61 9.60 0.46
CA ARG A 87 -4.17 10.91 0.85
C ARG A 87 -4.88 10.81 2.19
N TYR A 88 -4.50 11.65 3.15
CA TYR A 88 -5.12 11.68 4.48
C TYR A 88 -6.63 11.98 4.46
N SER A 89 -7.09 12.77 3.48
CA SER A 89 -8.52 13.09 3.32
C SER A 89 -9.40 11.86 3.10
N ILE A 90 -8.86 10.78 2.52
CA ILE A 90 -9.61 9.54 2.30
C ILE A 90 -9.90 8.84 3.64
N TYR A 91 -8.92 8.76 4.54
CA TYR A 91 -9.15 8.22 5.88
C TYR A 91 -10.16 9.06 6.67
N ASP A 92 -10.09 10.39 6.55
CA ASP A 92 -11.03 11.28 7.23
C ASP A 92 -12.45 11.12 6.69
N ALA A 93 -12.63 10.79 5.41
CA ALA A 93 -13.92 10.47 4.82
C ALA A 93 -14.45 9.09 5.26
N LEU A 94 -13.58 8.08 5.35
CA LEU A 94 -14.00 6.70 5.64
C LEU A 94 -14.20 6.40 7.12
N LYS A 95 -13.51 7.09 8.03
CA LYS A 95 -13.51 6.77 9.47
C LYS A 95 -14.87 6.86 10.16
N SER A 96 -15.84 7.57 9.59
CA SER A 96 -17.19 7.67 10.16
C SER A 96 -17.95 6.35 10.01
N ASP A 97 -17.87 5.76 8.82
CA ASP A 97 -18.58 4.52 8.49
C ASP A 97 -17.73 3.29 8.84
N TYR A 98 -16.41 3.45 8.78
CA TYR A 98 -15.41 2.40 9.03
C TYR A 98 -14.36 2.90 10.04
N PRO A 99 -14.64 2.85 11.37
CA PRO A 99 -13.81 3.45 12.42
C PRO A 99 -12.32 3.08 12.38
N ILE A 100 -12.00 1.87 11.93
CA ILE A 100 -10.64 1.39 11.74
C ILE A 100 -9.75 2.25 10.83
N TYR A 101 -10.34 3.03 9.91
CA TYR A 101 -9.58 3.99 9.12
C TYR A 101 -8.92 5.08 9.97
N LYS A 102 -9.35 5.27 11.22
CA LYS A 102 -8.61 6.08 12.20
C LYS A 102 -7.24 5.46 12.53
N ASP A 103 -7.18 4.15 12.71
CA ASP A 103 -5.95 3.44 13.10
C ASP A 103 -5.05 3.22 11.88
N LEU A 104 -5.63 2.88 10.73
CA LEU A 104 -4.89 2.81 9.46
C LEU A 104 -4.27 4.17 9.09
N LYS A 105 -4.93 5.29 9.43
CA LYS A 105 -4.34 6.63 9.25
C LYS A 105 -3.08 6.80 10.10
N ASN A 106 -3.08 6.33 11.35
CA ASN A 106 -1.91 6.40 12.23
C ASN A 106 -0.74 5.58 11.68
N VAL A 107 -1.02 4.41 11.11
CA VAL A 107 -0.01 3.58 10.42
C VAL A 107 0.57 4.31 9.22
N ALA A 108 -0.30 4.89 8.37
CA ALA A 108 0.13 5.60 7.15
C ALA A 108 0.78 6.97 7.43
N SER A 109 0.63 7.53 8.63
CA SER A 109 1.20 8.82 9.02
C SER A 109 2.42 8.71 9.93
N VAL A 110 3.00 7.51 10.06
CA VAL A 110 4.23 7.33 10.85
C VAL A 110 5.34 8.22 10.28
N PRO A 111 6.08 8.98 11.13
CA PRO A 111 7.21 9.77 10.66
C PRO A 111 8.29 8.86 10.07
N ASP A 112 9.10 9.43 9.18
CA ASP A 112 10.24 8.75 8.56
C ASP A 112 9.88 7.44 7.84
N ALA A 113 8.63 7.35 7.35
CA ALA A 113 8.20 6.30 6.44
C ALA A 113 8.87 6.45 5.06
N PHE A 114 9.36 5.34 4.53
CA PHE A 114 9.95 5.28 3.19
C PHE A 114 9.10 4.48 2.23
N VAL A 115 9.14 4.86 0.96
CA VAL A 115 8.59 4.04 -0.13
C VAL A 115 9.61 2.99 -0.50
N PHE A 116 9.20 1.72 -0.54
CA PHE A 116 10.03 0.65 -1.07
C PHE A 116 10.35 0.92 -2.54
N ARG A 117 11.63 0.93 -2.89
CA ARG A 117 12.10 1.14 -4.26
C ARG A 117 13.18 0.14 -4.59
N ILE A 118 13.08 -0.45 -5.77
CA ILE A 118 14.16 -1.21 -6.37
C ILE A 118 14.84 -0.32 -7.42
N LYS A 119 16.14 -0.48 -7.57
CA LYS A 119 16.94 0.21 -8.60
C LYS A 119 16.54 -0.26 -10.01
N PRO A 120 16.96 0.45 -11.08
CA PRO A 120 16.58 0.13 -12.45
C PRO A 120 16.93 -1.30 -12.91
N ASP A 121 17.94 -1.92 -12.32
CA ASP A 121 18.37 -3.31 -12.49
C ASP A 121 17.55 -4.31 -11.65
N GLY A 122 16.42 -3.87 -11.10
CA GLY A 122 15.62 -4.64 -10.16
C GLY A 122 15.09 -5.96 -10.71
N ASN A 123 14.80 -6.05 -12.00
CA ASN A 123 14.33 -7.29 -12.61
C ASN A 123 15.41 -8.37 -12.56
N ASP A 124 16.66 -8.04 -12.92
CA ASP A 124 17.78 -8.97 -12.89
C ASP A 124 18.01 -9.47 -11.45
N TYR A 125 17.94 -8.55 -10.49
CA TYR A 125 18.04 -8.87 -9.06
C TYR A 125 16.92 -9.82 -8.59
N LEU A 126 15.67 -9.57 -8.99
CA LEU A 126 14.53 -10.41 -8.61
C LEU A 126 14.62 -11.80 -9.23
N GLU A 127 15.04 -11.92 -10.49
CA GLU A 127 15.26 -13.21 -11.15
C GLU A 127 16.38 -14.01 -10.48
N GLU A 128 17.47 -13.36 -10.07
CA GLU A 128 18.55 -14.01 -9.34
C GLU A 128 18.12 -14.43 -7.94
N ALA A 129 17.38 -13.58 -7.22
CA ALA A 129 16.84 -13.89 -5.91
C ALA A 129 15.88 -15.07 -5.95
N GLU A 130 15.03 -15.16 -6.99
CA GLU A 130 14.11 -16.28 -7.18
C GLU A 130 14.85 -17.60 -7.40
N LYS A 131 15.88 -17.61 -8.26
CA LYS A 131 16.72 -18.80 -8.51
C LYS A 131 17.42 -19.30 -7.24
N ASN A 132 17.73 -18.40 -6.31
CA ASN A 132 18.47 -18.71 -5.07
C ASN A 132 17.59 -18.73 -3.81
N LYS A 133 16.26 -18.69 -3.95
CA LYS A 133 15.32 -18.51 -2.84
C LYS A 133 15.52 -19.51 -1.69
N ASP A 134 15.75 -20.78 -2.03
CA ASP A 134 15.95 -21.86 -1.04
C ASP A 134 17.26 -21.72 -0.26
N ALA A 135 18.28 -21.09 -0.85
CA ALA A 135 19.54 -20.77 -0.18
C ALA A 135 19.45 -19.49 0.66
N MET A 136 18.54 -18.57 0.33
CA MET A 136 18.36 -17.30 1.06
C MET A 136 17.42 -17.42 2.27
N LEU A 137 16.40 -18.28 2.21
CA LEU A 137 15.43 -18.52 3.29
C LEU A 137 16.06 -18.82 4.67
N PRO A 138 17.16 -19.60 4.79
CA PRO A 138 17.81 -19.86 6.07
C PRO A 138 18.52 -18.65 6.69
N LEU A 139 18.89 -17.63 5.89
CA LEU A 139 19.63 -16.44 6.32
C LEU A 139 18.73 -15.33 6.87
N MET A 140 17.40 -15.45 6.71
CA MET A 140 16.41 -14.48 7.17
C MET A 140 15.86 -14.82 8.57
N LYS A 141 16.62 -15.54 9.40
CA LYS A 141 16.24 -15.96 10.77
C LYS A 141 16.98 -15.18 11.83
#